data_AF-A0A9N9QUC7-F1
#
_entry.id   AF-A0A9N9QUC7-F1
#
_cell.length_a   1.000
_cell.length_b   1.000
_cell.length_c   1.000
_cell.angle_alpha   90.00
_cell.angle_beta   90.00
_cell.angle_gamma   90.00
#
_symmetry.space_group_name_H-M   'P 1'
#
loop_
_entity.id
_entity.type
_entity.pdbx_description
1 polymer ?
#
loop_
_entity_poly.entity_id
_entity_poly.type
_entity_poly.pdbx_seq_one_letter_code
_entity_poly.pdbx_strand_id
1 'polypeptide(L)'
;MSVIRAGLQRITNIIRNGSGGILSRFITNSALIENKTVPQTPKEVISACNKLIEENASRNFAIVHLLGKQWRVTDGDLLVVEGYWPPNIGDKITLDKVLLAATKDFSLIGRPLVQPGLVTVTATVISKGLSHTRTHFKKKRRKQYMRINFQRAEQTMLRINSVNIASKINEPSKNVF
;
A
#
# COMPACT_ATOMS: atom_id res chain seq x y z
N MET A 1 55.59 -21.77 41.59
CA MET A 1 55.00 -20.87 40.56
C MET A 1 53.48 -20.88 40.73
N SER A 2 52.95 -19.79 41.32
CA SER A 2 51.62 -19.18 41.14
C SER A 2 50.39 -20.12 40.98
N VAL A 3 49.56 -20.40 41.99
CA VAL A 3 48.58 -19.55 42.71
C VAL A 3 47.14 -19.67 42.14
N ILE A 4 46.34 -20.44 42.89
CA ILE A 4 44.97 -20.16 43.39
C ILE A 4 43.76 -20.27 42.45
N ARG A 5 43.02 -21.34 42.72
CA ARG A 5 41.58 -21.54 42.54
C ARG A 5 40.86 -21.11 43.84
N ALA A 6 40.12 -20.00 43.81
CA ALA A 6 39.16 -19.51 44.83
C ALA A 6 38.31 -18.41 44.17
N GLY A 7 37.02 -18.18 44.39
CA GLY A 7 36.00 -18.67 45.31
C GLY A 7 34.62 -18.49 44.63
N LEU A 8 33.56 -19.24 44.92
CA LEU A 8 32.84 -19.48 46.18
C LEU A 8 32.33 -18.19 46.87
N GLN A 9 31.06 -17.86 46.55
CA GLN A 9 30.00 -17.33 47.43
C GLN A 9 30.08 -15.90 48.02
N ARG A 10 28.87 -15.30 48.04
CA ARG A 10 28.37 -14.21 48.91
C ARG A 10 28.95 -12.80 48.73
N ILE A 11 28.13 -11.91 48.18
CA ILE A 11 27.94 -10.57 48.78
C ILE A 11 26.45 -10.31 48.91
N THR A 12 26.01 -10.16 50.15
CA THR A 12 24.65 -9.88 50.62
C THR A 12 24.35 -8.38 50.59
N ASN A 13 23.05 -8.06 50.45
CA ASN A 13 22.42 -6.78 50.77
C ASN A 13 23.00 -6.10 52.02
N ILE A 14 23.48 -4.86 51.89
CA ILE A 14 23.55 -3.82 52.93
C ILE A 14 23.45 -2.49 52.19
N ILE A 15 22.35 -1.76 52.35
CA ILE A 15 22.29 -0.31 52.64
C ILE A 15 20.85 -0.07 53.10
N ARG A 16 20.69 -0.01 54.42
CA ARG A 16 19.49 0.43 55.12
C ARG A 16 19.75 1.87 55.57
N ASN A 17 18.80 2.74 55.25
CA ASN A 17 18.49 4.03 55.88
C ASN A 17 19.67 5.02 56.13
N GLY A 18 19.81 5.97 55.21
CA GLY A 18 20.54 7.22 55.40
C GLY A 18 19.69 8.40 54.96
N SER A 19 19.43 9.29 55.91
CA SER A 19 18.68 10.54 55.81
C SER A 19 19.13 11.49 54.69
N GLY A 20 18.16 12.14 54.07
CA GLY A 20 18.25 13.53 53.59
C GLY A 20 19.25 13.80 52.44
N GLY A 21 18.74 13.83 51.20
CA GLY A 21 19.47 14.37 50.06
C GLY A 21 18.51 14.94 49.02
N ILE A 22 18.87 16.10 48.46
CA ILE A 22 18.09 16.98 47.57
C ILE A 22 17.81 16.36 46.17
N LEU A 23 17.91 15.04 46.05
CA LEU A 23 17.80 14.28 44.81
C LEU A 23 16.53 13.42 44.73
N SER A 24 15.45 13.78 45.43
CA SER A 24 14.14 13.10 45.31
C SER A 24 13.10 13.89 44.49
N ARG A 25 13.48 14.99 43.84
CA ARG A 25 12.59 15.82 43.00
C ARG A 25 12.57 15.44 41.53
N PHE A 26 12.75 14.16 41.22
CA PHE A 26 12.29 13.61 39.96
C PHE A 26 11.39 12.41 40.27
N ILE A 27 10.27 12.70 40.95
CA ILE A 27 9.09 11.85 40.81
C ILE A 27 8.79 11.89 39.31
N THR A 28 9.13 10.80 38.65
CA THR A 28 8.75 10.53 37.29
C THR A 28 7.25 10.74 37.19
N ASN A 29 6.81 11.85 36.58
CA ASN A 29 5.58 11.82 35.81
C ASN A 29 5.84 10.81 34.69
N SER A 30 5.74 9.52 35.02
CA SER A 30 5.26 8.54 34.06
C SER A 30 3.80 8.95 33.85
N ALA A 31 3.61 9.97 33.01
CA ALA A 31 2.32 10.19 32.39
C ALA A 31 1.89 8.80 31.93
N LEU A 32 0.71 8.37 32.38
CA LEU A 32 0.10 7.15 31.88
C LEU A 32 0.10 7.33 30.37
N ILE A 33 1.06 6.70 29.71
CA ILE A 33 0.99 6.47 28.29
C ILE A 33 -0.29 5.67 28.21
N GLU A 34 -1.36 6.29 27.71
CA GLU A 34 -2.55 5.56 27.33
C GLU A 34 -2.05 4.50 26.37
N ASN A 35 -1.82 3.31 26.90
CA ASN A 35 -1.57 2.13 26.11
C ASN A 35 -2.88 1.93 25.36
N LYS A 36 -3.02 2.58 24.19
CA LYS A 36 -4.10 2.30 23.26
C LYS A 36 -4.11 0.80 23.13
N THR A 37 -5.16 0.19 23.68
CA THR A 37 -5.33 -1.25 23.75
C THR A 37 -5.14 -1.78 22.35
N VAL A 38 -4.01 -2.44 22.08
CA VAL A 38 -3.78 -3.07 20.79
C VAL A 38 -4.90 -4.11 20.66
N PRO A 39 -5.77 -4.04 19.64
CA PRO A 39 -6.82 -5.03 19.46
C PRO A 39 -6.18 -6.42 19.37
N GLN A 40 -6.45 -7.28 20.34
CA GLN A 40 -5.72 -8.54 20.53
C GLN A 40 -6.27 -9.64 19.63
N THR A 41 -7.49 -9.48 19.10
CA THR A 41 -8.15 -10.47 18.25
C THR A 41 -8.39 -9.96 16.81
N PRO A 42 -8.29 -10.83 15.78
CA PRO A 42 -8.55 -10.44 14.39
C PRO A 42 -9.97 -9.87 14.17
N LYS A 43 -10.95 -10.36 14.96
CA LYS A 43 -12.34 -9.91 14.89
C LYS A 43 -12.50 -8.46 15.35
N GLU A 44 -11.76 -8.06 16.39
CA GLU A 44 -11.73 -6.66 16.85
C GLU A 44 -11.11 -5.73 15.80
N VAL A 45 -10.01 -6.14 15.17
CA VAL A 45 -9.36 -5.37 14.10
C VAL A 45 -10.30 -5.17 12.91
N ILE A 46 -10.98 -6.23 12.48
CA ILE A 46 -11.95 -6.17 11.38
C ILE A 46 -13.11 -5.23 11.74
N SER A 47 -13.63 -5.32 12.97
CA SER A 47 -14.69 -4.43 13.45
C SER A 47 -14.24 -2.96 13.45
N ALA A 48 -13.02 -2.67 13.89
CA ALA A 48 -12.45 -1.33 13.85
C ALA A 48 -12.29 -0.82 12.40
N CYS A 49 -11.79 -1.64 11.49
CA CYS A 49 -11.65 -1.26 10.07
C CYS A 49 -13.02 -0.99 9.42
N ASN A 50 -14.04 -1.80 9.73
CA ASN A 50 -15.40 -1.58 9.23
C ASN A 50 -15.98 -0.25 9.71
N LYS A 51 -15.73 0.16 10.96
CA LYS A 51 -16.11 1.49 11.46
C LYS A 51 -15.40 2.61 10.69
N LEU A 52 -14.10 2.47 10.44
CA LEU A 52 -13.32 3.46 9.67
C LEU A 52 -13.81 3.58 8.21
N ILE A 53 -14.26 2.49 7.60
CA ILE A 53 -14.88 2.51 6.27
C ILE A 53 -16.19 3.30 6.29
N GLU A 54 -17.03 3.12 7.32
CA GLU A 54 -18.29 3.87 7.49
C GLU A 54 -18.06 5.38 7.70
N GLU A 55 -16.98 5.76 8.41
CA GLU A 55 -16.61 7.16 8.64
C GLU A 55 -16.07 7.87 7.38
N ASN A 56 -15.53 7.12 6.40
CA ASN A 56 -15.03 7.58 5.10
C ASN A 56 -14.22 8.89 5.14
N ALA A 57 -13.29 9.00 6.09
CA ALA A 57 -12.65 10.26 6.43
C ALA A 57 -11.52 10.71 5.48
N SER A 58 -11.01 9.83 4.60
CA SER A 58 -9.83 10.14 3.80
C SER A 58 -9.87 9.54 2.39
N ARG A 59 -9.02 10.08 1.50
CA ARG A 59 -8.92 9.64 0.10
C ARG A 59 -8.32 8.24 0.02
N ASN A 60 -9.01 7.35 -0.69
CA ASN A 60 -8.55 5.98 -0.90
C ASN A 60 -7.57 5.89 -2.06
N PHE A 61 -6.73 4.85 -2.04
CA PHE A 61 -5.92 4.45 -3.18
C PHE A 61 -5.96 2.94 -3.37
N ALA A 62 -5.72 2.50 -4.60
CA ALA A 62 -5.67 1.09 -4.94
C ALA A 62 -4.43 0.77 -5.78
N ILE A 63 -4.00 -0.50 -5.74
CA ILE A 63 -3.05 -1.07 -6.69
C ILE A 63 -3.83 -1.97 -7.63
N VAL A 64 -3.88 -1.57 -8.89
CA VAL A 64 -4.62 -2.27 -9.95
C VAL A 64 -3.62 -2.94 -10.89
N HIS A 65 -3.92 -4.17 -11.30
CA HIS A 65 -3.16 -4.86 -12.33
C HIS A 65 -3.86 -4.78 -13.69
N LEU A 66 -3.23 -4.08 -14.62
CA LEU A 66 -3.76 -3.83 -15.96
C LEU A 66 -2.66 -4.07 -17.01
N LEU A 67 -2.99 -4.87 -18.03
CA LEU A 67 -2.08 -5.26 -19.13
C LEU A 67 -0.68 -5.72 -18.66
N GLY A 68 -0.62 -6.52 -17.60
CA GLY A 68 0.63 -7.09 -17.10
C GLY A 68 1.48 -6.13 -16.24
N LYS A 69 1.00 -4.91 -15.99
CA LYS A 69 1.66 -3.92 -15.14
C LYS A 69 0.76 -3.58 -13.94
N GLN A 70 1.40 -3.23 -12.82
CA GLN A 70 0.70 -2.77 -11.61
C GLN A 70 0.76 -1.26 -11.52
N TRP A 71 -0.38 -0.64 -11.18
CA TRP A 71 -0.55 0.80 -11.11
C TRP A 71 -1.11 1.20 -9.76
N ARG A 72 -0.45 2.14 -9.10
CA ARG A 72 -1.02 2.85 -7.95
C ARG A 72 -1.95 3.93 -8.48
N VAL A 73 -3.21 3.88 -8.08
CA VAL A 73 -4.25 4.80 -8.54
C VAL A 73 -5.00 5.39 -7.36
N THR A 74 -5.34 6.67 -7.49
CA THR A 74 -6.29 7.38 -6.65
C THR A 74 -7.43 7.92 -7.51
N ASP A 75 -8.54 8.32 -6.88
CA ASP A 75 -9.57 9.12 -7.54
C ASP A 75 -8.89 10.30 -8.21
N GLY A 76 -9.32 10.75 -9.38
CA GLY A 76 -8.65 11.92 -9.97
C GLY A 76 -7.57 11.61 -11.00
N ASP A 77 -6.97 10.42 -10.93
CA ASP A 77 -5.71 10.18 -11.64
C ASP A 77 -5.88 9.89 -13.13
N LEU A 78 -4.87 10.30 -13.89
CA LEU A 78 -4.71 9.96 -15.30
C LEU A 78 -3.73 8.80 -15.43
N LEU A 79 -4.20 7.73 -16.04
CA LEU A 79 -3.44 6.50 -16.25
C LEU A 79 -3.21 6.30 -17.75
N VAL A 80 -1.95 6.21 -18.18
CA VAL A 80 -1.61 5.91 -19.58
C VAL A 80 -1.23 4.44 -19.69
N VAL A 81 -1.98 3.72 -20.51
CA VAL A 81 -1.82 2.29 -20.72
C VAL A 81 -1.26 2.06 -22.11
N GLU A 82 -0.16 1.32 -22.23
CA GLU A 82 0.41 0.92 -23.52
C GLU A 82 -0.25 -0.38 -24.00
N GLY A 83 -0.65 -0.42 -25.27
CA GLY A 83 -1.23 -1.58 -25.92
C GLY A 83 -2.60 -1.32 -26.54
N TYR A 84 -3.02 -2.23 -27.42
CA TYR A 84 -4.36 -2.22 -27.98
C TYR A 84 -5.37 -2.57 -26.89
N TRP A 85 -6.44 -1.79 -26.81
CA TRP A 85 -7.50 -2.03 -25.83
C TRP A 85 -8.88 -1.85 -26.49
N PRO A 86 -9.81 -2.80 -26.32
CA PRO A 86 -11.08 -2.79 -27.05
C PRO A 86 -12.08 -1.68 -26.68
N PRO A 87 -12.22 -1.20 -25.42
CA PRO A 87 -13.27 -0.22 -25.06
C PRO A 87 -13.14 1.10 -25.82
N ASN A 88 -14.25 1.72 -26.20
CA ASN A 88 -14.24 2.97 -26.98
C ASN A 88 -13.95 4.20 -26.11
N ILE A 89 -13.66 5.32 -26.76
CA ILE A 89 -13.47 6.60 -26.08
C ILE A 89 -14.81 7.02 -25.45
N GLY A 90 -14.81 7.38 -24.17
CA GLY A 90 -16.00 7.73 -23.40
C GLY A 90 -16.61 6.57 -22.59
N ASP A 91 -16.20 5.33 -22.84
CA ASP A 91 -16.72 4.17 -22.12
C ASP A 91 -16.30 4.19 -20.65
N LYS A 92 -17.24 3.85 -19.76
CA LYS A 92 -16.98 3.62 -18.34
C LYS A 92 -16.67 2.15 -18.11
N ILE A 93 -15.57 1.88 -17.43
CA ILE A 93 -15.01 0.54 -17.24
C ILE A 93 -14.76 0.32 -15.74
N THR A 94 -15.06 -0.87 -15.25
CA THR A 94 -14.65 -1.35 -13.93
C THR A 94 -13.33 -2.10 -14.03
N LEU A 95 -12.39 -1.81 -13.13
CA LEU A 95 -11.11 -2.51 -13.08
C LEU A 95 -11.18 -3.63 -12.03
N ASP A 96 -11.38 -4.86 -12.50
CA ASP A 96 -11.68 -6.00 -11.60
C ASP A 96 -10.45 -6.50 -10.83
N LYS A 97 -9.26 -6.42 -11.44
CA LYS A 97 -8.02 -6.95 -10.88
C LYS A 97 -7.38 -5.96 -9.92
N VAL A 98 -7.95 -5.86 -8.72
CA VAL A 98 -7.40 -5.07 -7.60
C VAL A 98 -6.60 -5.97 -6.67
N LEU A 99 -5.35 -5.60 -6.40
CA LEU A 99 -4.43 -6.38 -5.55
C LEU A 99 -4.42 -5.86 -4.12
N LEU A 100 -4.53 -4.54 -3.97
CA LEU A 100 -4.50 -3.84 -2.70
C LEU A 100 -5.40 -2.62 -2.78
N ALA A 101 -6.11 -2.34 -1.69
CA ALA A 101 -6.78 -1.07 -1.47
C ALA A 101 -6.43 -0.56 -0.08
N ALA A 102 -6.17 0.73 0.04
CA ALA A 102 -5.73 1.30 1.29
C ALA A 102 -6.25 2.71 1.48
N THR A 103 -6.38 3.04 2.75
CA THR A 103 -6.78 4.33 3.28
C THR A 103 -5.60 4.85 4.11
N LYS A 104 -5.74 6.00 4.76
CA LYS A 104 -4.68 6.53 5.64
C LYS A 104 -4.36 5.59 6.81
N ASP A 105 -5.38 4.96 7.39
CA ASP A 105 -5.27 4.26 8.66
C ASP A 105 -5.17 2.73 8.55
N PHE A 106 -5.67 2.14 7.45
CA PHE A 106 -5.65 0.70 7.23
C PHE A 106 -5.41 0.33 5.77
N SER A 107 -5.07 -0.94 5.53
CA SER A 107 -4.81 -1.49 4.19
C SER A 107 -5.41 -2.88 4.05
N LEU A 108 -6.07 -3.12 2.93
CA LEU A 108 -6.66 -4.38 2.50
C LEU A 108 -5.74 -4.99 1.45
N ILE A 109 -5.16 -6.15 1.74
CA ILE A 109 -4.22 -6.86 0.87
C ILE A 109 -4.86 -8.17 0.40
N GLY A 110 -4.90 -8.36 -0.91
CA GLY A 110 -5.46 -9.55 -1.55
C GLY A 110 -4.57 -10.79 -1.44
N ARG A 111 -5.14 -11.95 -1.79
CA ARG A 111 -4.44 -13.25 -1.89
C ARG A 111 -4.85 -14.03 -3.14
N PRO A 112 -4.31 -13.75 -4.34
CA PRO A 112 -3.51 -12.58 -4.71
C PRO A 112 -4.34 -11.32 -5.01
N LEU A 113 -5.65 -11.49 -5.28
CA LEU A 113 -6.59 -10.39 -5.53
C LEU A 113 -7.41 -10.10 -4.28
N VAL A 114 -7.90 -8.87 -4.16
CA VAL A 114 -8.91 -8.50 -3.16
C VAL A 114 -10.24 -9.15 -3.56
N GLN A 115 -11.06 -9.49 -2.57
CA GLN A 115 -12.35 -10.14 -2.83
C GLN A 115 -13.24 -9.27 -3.75
N PRO A 116 -13.83 -9.84 -4.81
CA PRO A 116 -14.66 -9.08 -5.75
C PRO A 116 -15.86 -8.47 -5.03
N GLY A 117 -16.14 -7.20 -5.32
CA GLY A 117 -17.21 -6.42 -4.69
C GLY A 117 -16.80 -5.75 -3.36
N LEU A 118 -15.65 -6.07 -2.78
CA LEU A 118 -15.10 -5.31 -1.64
C LEU A 118 -14.62 -3.93 -2.06
N VAL A 119 -13.90 -3.89 -3.19
CA VAL A 119 -13.33 -2.68 -3.76
C VAL A 119 -13.81 -2.55 -5.20
N THR A 120 -14.33 -1.37 -5.54
CA THR A 120 -14.74 -1.04 -6.90
C THR A 120 -13.91 0.14 -7.40
N VAL A 121 -13.12 -0.09 -8.45
CA VAL A 121 -12.38 0.96 -9.14
C VAL A 121 -13.04 1.19 -10.49
N THR A 122 -13.55 2.41 -10.70
CA THR A 122 -14.19 2.82 -11.95
C THR A 122 -13.30 3.79 -12.71
N ALA A 123 -13.20 3.61 -14.02
CA ALA A 123 -12.42 4.45 -14.90
C ALA A 123 -13.19 4.81 -16.17
N THR A 124 -12.83 5.92 -16.81
CA THR A 124 -13.37 6.32 -18.11
C THR A 124 -12.23 6.42 -19.12
N VAL A 125 -12.45 5.97 -20.35
CA VAL A 125 -11.49 6.18 -21.45
C VAL A 125 -11.59 7.63 -21.94
N ILE A 126 -10.52 8.40 -21.81
CA ILE A 126 -10.48 9.79 -22.29
C ILE A 126 -10.06 9.84 -23.76
N SER A 127 -9.00 9.13 -24.11
CA SER A 127 -8.41 9.23 -25.44
C SER A 127 -7.63 7.99 -25.80
N LYS A 128 -7.50 7.76 -27.10
CA LYS A 128 -6.61 6.76 -27.70
C LYS A 128 -5.70 7.46 -28.69
N GLY A 129 -4.42 7.13 -28.64
CA GLY A 129 -3.42 7.75 -29.50
C GLY A 129 -2.20 6.87 -29.69
N LEU A 130 -1.23 7.42 -30.41
CA LEU A 130 0.08 6.81 -30.60
C LEU A 130 1.11 7.54 -29.75
N SER A 131 2.04 6.79 -29.17
CA SER A 131 3.17 7.33 -28.45
C SER A 131 4.01 8.27 -29.33
N HIS A 132 4.88 9.03 -28.68
CA HIS A 132 5.96 9.70 -29.39
C HIS A 132 6.79 8.68 -30.18
N THR A 133 7.34 9.12 -31.31
CA THR A 133 8.17 8.30 -32.18
C THR A 133 9.45 7.86 -31.47
N ARG A 134 9.60 6.56 -31.25
CA ARG A 134 10.84 5.95 -30.75
C ARG A 134 11.72 5.56 -31.94
N THR A 135 12.93 6.10 -31.99
CA THR A 135 13.87 5.85 -33.08
C THR A 135 14.85 4.74 -32.72
N HIS A 136 14.77 3.61 -33.41
CA HIS A 136 15.69 2.49 -33.28
C HIS A 136 16.77 2.60 -34.36
N PHE A 137 17.94 3.11 -33.97
CA PHE A 137 19.08 3.25 -34.85
C PHE A 137 20.10 2.14 -34.64
N LYS A 138 20.48 1.45 -35.72
CA LYS A 138 21.54 0.43 -35.72
C LYS A 138 22.62 0.81 -36.73
N LYS A 139 23.87 0.89 -36.27
CA LYS A 139 25.04 1.19 -37.10
C LYS A 139 26.18 0.22 -36.81
N LYS A 140 26.83 -0.30 -37.86
CA LYS A 140 28.12 -1.04 -37.74
C LYS A 140 29.22 -0.28 -38.46
N ARG A 141 30.36 -0.12 -37.78
CA ARG A 141 31.52 0.63 -38.26
C ARG A 141 32.18 -0.06 -39.46
N ARG A 142 32.56 0.70 -40.51
CA ARG A 142 33.22 0.20 -41.74
C ARG A 142 32.50 -0.96 -42.45
N LYS A 143 31.19 -1.13 -42.22
CA LYS A 143 30.39 -2.17 -42.87
C LYS A 143 29.26 -1.60 -43.74
N GLN A 144 29.24 -0.28 -43.93
CA GLN A 144 28.14 0.45 -44.60
C GLN A 144 26.74 0.05 -44.07
N TYR A 145 26.67 -0.46 -42.85
CA TYR A 145 25.43 -0.92 -42.25
C TYR A 145 24.90 0.19 -41.36
N MET A 146 23.79 0.78 -41.80
CA MET A 146 23.06 1.82 -41.10
C MET A 146 21.57 1.61 -41.36
N ARG A 147 20.79 1.38 -40.30
CA ARG A 147 19.35 1.18 -40.36
C ARG A 147 18.68 2.06 -39.31
N ILE A 148 17.65 2.81 -39.71
CA ILE A 148 16.80 3.60 -38.83
C ILE A 148 15.41 3.00 -38.93
N ASN A 149 14.79 2.66 -37.79
CA ASN A 149 13.39 2.25 -37.72
C ASN A 149 12.65 3.18 -36.75
N PHE A 150 11.50 3.69 -37.16
CA PHE A 150 10.65 4.54 -36.34
C PHE A 150 9.49 3.71 -35.82
N GLN A 151 9.36 3.62 -34.51
CA GLN A 151 8.33 2.81 -33.86
C GLN A 151 7.44 3.71 -33.00
N ARG A 152 6.14 3.45 -33.02
CA ARG A 152 5.15 4.11 -32.16
C ARG A 152 4.27 3.03 -31.54
N ALA A 153 4.03 3.13 -30.24
CA ALA A 153 3.15 2.21 -29.53
C ALA A 153 1.76 2.83 -29.41
N GLU A 154 0.72 2.01 -29.51
CA GLU A 154 -0.62 2.43 -29.17
C GLU A 154 -0.73 2.70 -27.67
N GLN A 155 -1.39 3.79 -27.31
CA GLN A 155 -1.58 4.24 -25.95
C GLN A 155 -3.03 4.64 -25.73
N THR A 156 -3.60 4.22 -24.60
CA THR A 156 -4.93 4.62 -24.16
C THR A 156 -4.81 5.37 -22.85
N MET A 157 -5.43 6.55 -22.78
CA MET A 157 -5.49 7.36 -21.56
C MET A 157 -6.80 7.11 -20.83
N LEU A 158 -6.67 6.75 -19.56
CA LEU A 158 -7.75 6.50 -18.62
C LEU A 158 -7.83 7.61 -17.59
N ARG A 159 -9.06 7.94 -17.21
CA ARG A 159 -9.35 8.72 -16.01
C ARG A 159 -9.89 7.79 -14.94
N ILE A 160 -9.28 7.77 -13.77
CA ILE A 160 -9.85 7.08 -12.60
C ILE A 160 -10.95 7.96 -12.02
N ASN A 161 -12.19 7.50 -12.07
CA ASN A 161 -13.34 8.24 -11.59
C ASN A 161 -13.44 8.14 -10.07
N SER A 162 -13.45 6.90 -9.55
CA SER A 162 -13.56 6.61 -8.11
C SER A 162 -12.96 5.27 -7.73
N VAL A 163 -12.44 5.21 -6.51
CA VAL A 163 -11.88 4.07 -5.78
C VAL A 163 -12.68 3.94 -4.49
N ASN A 164 -13.72 3.11 -4.54
CA ASN A 164 -14.64 2.92 -3.41
C ASN A 164 -14.39 1.57 -2.73
N ILE A 165 -14.38 1.58 -1.40
CA ILE A 165 -14.40 0.40 -0.54
C ILE A 165 -15.84 0.30 -0.03
N ALA A 166 -16.65 -0.56 -0.64
CA ALA A 166 -18.12 -0.45 -0.56
C ALA A 166 -18.76 -1.42 0.44
N SER A 167 -18.14 -2.55 0.76
CA SER A 167 -18.72 -3.57 1.64
C SER A 167 -17.94 -3.75 2.94
N LYS A 168 -18.64 -4.27 3.95
CA LYS A 168 -18.03 -4.68 5.20
C LYS A 168 -17.04 -5.80 4.94
N ILE A 169 -15.88 -5.72 5.56
CA ILE A 169 -14.85 -6.74 5.48
C ILE A 169 -15.43 -8.04 6.04
N ASN A 170 -15.25 -9.14 5.30
CA ASN A 170 -15.67 -10.51 5.63
C ASN A 170 -17.17 -10.82 5.47
N GLU A 171 -17.97 -9.90 4.93
CA GLU A 171 -19.32 -10.21 4.45
C GLU A 171 -19.28 -10.60 2.96
N PRO A 172 -20.07 -11.58 2.50
CA PRO A 172 -20.18 -11.88 1.08
C PRO A 172 -20.74 -10.66 0.34
N SER A 173 -20.19 -10.35 -0.83
CA SER A 173 -20.69 -9.22 -1.62
C SER A 173 -22.13 -9.51 -2.07
N LYS A 174 -23.01 -8.50 -1.97
CA LYS A 174 -24.44 -8.64 -2.28
C LYS A 174 -24.73 -8.88 -3.78
N ASN A 175 -23.73 -8.68 -4.64
CA ASN A 175 -23.82 -8.75 -6.10
C ASN A 175 -22.78 -9.75 -6.65
N VAL A 176 -22.90 -11.02 -6.29
CA VAL A 176 -22.16 -12.11 -6.97
C VAL A 176 -23.11 -12.77 -7.96
N PHE A 177 -23.06 -12.32 -9.21
CA PHE A 177 -23.55 -13.02 -10.39
C PHE A 177 -22.44 -13.02 -11.43
#